data_AF-A0A498IDR0-F1
#
_entry.id   AF-A0A498IDR0-F1
#
_cell.length_a   1.000
_cell.length_b   1.000
_cell.length_c   1.000
_cell.angle_alpha   90.00
_cell.angle_beta   90.00
_cell.angle_gamma   90.00
#
_symmetry.space_group_name_H-M   'P 1'
#
loop_
_entity.id
_entity.type
_entity.pdbx_description
1 polymer ?
#
loop_
_entity_poly.entity_id
_entity_poly.type
_entity_poly.pdbx_seq_one_letter_code
_entity_poly.pdbx_strand_id
1 'polypeptide(L)'
;MIQRSNGSGRRILTYPAVHPSHSSADTPDVAHRSHPQHLLFQVEIHRQQRQKRPGNYPKNRLVRIFLEEVRDGSLGLPASAVLSLSELHLAFQKVQFLLEDLARDDARVWMLMNSSRVASQFRVLSRAMGTALDVLPLGLVSAAVEVKEHVQLVARQARKAGYEVDPDDIRVASAVWSVLSGFEKRVLPGVGDLKRVLEFLGIRKWGKCEKQVKFLDSEIGLENLSEEKREVA
;
A
#
# COMPACT_ATOMS: atom_id res chain seq x y z
N MET A 1 -24.72 -3.65 -22.95
CA MET A 1 -23.39 -4.28 -23.02
C MET A 1 -22.61 -3.84 -21.79
N ILE A 2 -22.65 -4.66 -20.72
CA ILE A 2 -22.07 -4.30 -19.42
C ILE A 2 -20.56 -4.47 -19.53
N GLN A 3 -19.81 -3.35 -19.53
CA GLN A 3 -18.36 -3.39 -19.40
C GLN A 3 -18.03 -3.99 -18.03
N ARG A 4 -17.54 -5.23 -18.02
CA ARG A 4 -16.95 -5.84 -16.84
C ARG A 4 -15.68 -5.05 -16.49
N SER A 5 -15.77 -4.19 -15.48
CA SER A 5 -14.62 -3.56 -14.83
C SER A 5 -13.83 -4.67 -14.12
N ASN A 6 -12.82 -5.20 -14.80
CA ASN A 6 -11.90 -6.17 -14.23
C ASN A 6 -10.90 -5.42 -13.35
N GLY A 7 -11.30 -5.15 -12.11
CA GLY A 7 -10.53 -4.47 -11.08
C GLY A 7 -11.44 -4.28 -9.89
N SER A 8 -11.01 -4.74 -8.71
CA SER A 8 -11.70 -4.54 -7.43
C SER A 8 -12.37 -3.17 -7.45
N GLY A 9 -13.70 -3.07 -7.31
CA GLY A 9 -14.46 -1.80 -7.38
C GLY A 9 -14.11 -0.79 -6.28
N ARG A 10 -12.93 -0.95 -5.65
CA ARG A 10 -12.29 -0.12 -4.65
C ARG A 10 -11.70 1.13 -5.31
N ARG A 11 -12.02 2.29 -4.75
CA ARG A 11 -11.39 3.56 -5.10
C ARG A 11 -9.89 3.54 -4.73
N ILE A 12 -9.05 4.14 -5.57
CA ILE A 12 -7.61 4.21 -5.33
C ILE A 12 -7.32 4.88 -3.98
N LEU A 13 -6.29 4.43 -3.27
CA LEU A 13 -5.91 4.94 -1.93
C LEU A 13 -7.02 4.83 -0.86
N THR A 14 -8.02 3.98 -1.11
CA THR A 14 -9.10 3.64 -0.18
C THR A 14 -8.94 2.18 0.22
N TYR A 15 -9.17 1.86 1.49
CA TYR A 15 -8.85 0.54 2.04
C TYR A 15 -10.07 -0.08 2.75
N PRO A 16 -10.97 -0.75 2.01
CA PRO A 16 -12.06 -1.53 2.59
C PRO A 16 -11.48 -2.82 3.17
N ALA A 17 -10.61 -2.69 4.17
CA ALA A 17 -10.01 -3.81 4.87
C ALA A 17 -10.99 -4.29 5.95
N VAL A 18 -11.13 -5.61 6.08
CA VAL A 18 -12.16 -6.24 6.89
C VAL A 18 -11.47 -7.02 8.01
N HIS A 19 -11.93 -6.82 9.25
CA HIS A 19 -11.47 -7.63 10.36
C HIS A 19 -11.91 -9.09 10.17
N PRO A 20 -11.06 -10.08 10.50
CA PRO A 20 -11.49 -11.46 10.55
C PRO A 20 -12.68 -11.58 11.52
N SER A 21 -13.86 -11.93 11.02
CA SER A 21 -15.05 -12.15 11.86
C SER A 21 -14.93 -13.47 12.63
N HIS A 22 -15.39 -13.50 13.88
CA HIS A 22 -15.46 -14.74 14.68
C HIS A 22 -16.53 -15.74 14.19
N SER A 23 -17.34 -15.37 13.19
CA SER A 23 -18.26 -16.27 12.52
C SER A 23 -18.49 -15.85 11.08
N SER A 24 -17.91 -16.57 10.14
CA SER A 24 -18.50 -16.79 8.83
C SER A 24 -17.70 -17.87 8.13
N ALA A 25 -18.24 -19.09 8.18
CA ALA A 25 -17.84 -20.19 7.32
C ALA A 25 -18.20 -19.93 5.83
N ASP A 26 -18.89 -18.82 5.52
CA ASP A 26 -19.41 -18.56 4.19
C ASP A 26 -18.89 -17.22 3.61
N THR A 27 -17.61 -17.18 3.24
CA THR A 27 -17.13 -16.43 2.06
C THR A 27 -15.80 -17.04 1.62
N PRO A 28 -15.78 -17.95 0.63
CA PRO A 28 -14.56 -18.66 0.25
C PRO A 28 -13.49 -17.79 -0.44
N ASP A 29 -13.75 -16.52 -0.75
CA ASP A 29 -13.02 -15.84 -1.83
C ASP A 29 -12.12 -14.66 -1.41
N VAL A 30 -12.21 -14.17 -0.17
CA VAL A 30 -11.38 -13.01 0.28
C VAL A 30 -10.18 -13.45 1.14
N ALA A 31 -10.30 -14.55 1.88
CA ALA A 31 -9.21 -15.08 2.68
C ALA A 31 -8.10 -15.77 1.85
N HIS A 32 -8.37 -16.09 0.58
CA HIS A 32 -7.46 -16.85 -0.29
C HIS A 32 -6.51 -16.02 -1.16
N ARG A 33 -6.60 -14.68 -1.17
CA ARG A 33 -5.77 -13.83 -2.06
C ARG A 33 -4.66 -13.03 -1.42
N SER A 34 -4.46 -13.17 -0.12
CA SER A 34 -3.49 -12.37 0.63
C SER A 34 -2.67 -13.25 1.54
N HIS A 35 -1.72 -14.00 0.99
CA HIS A 35 -0.69 -14.59 1.85
C HIS A 35 0.08 -13.44 2.51
N PRO A 36 0.06 -13.30 3.86
CA PRO A 36 0.81 -12.25 4.59
C PRO A 36 2.30 -12.21 4.23
N GLN A 37 2.77 -13.35 3.73
CA GLN A 37 4.10 -13.68 3.20
C GLN A 37 4.60 -12.73 2.10
N HIS A 38 3.72 -12.31 1.17
CA HIS A 38 4.11 -11.46 0.03
C HIS A 38 4.17 -9.97 0.41
N LEU A 39 3.48 -9.61 1.50
CA LEU A 39 3.19 -8.22 1.86
C LEU A 39 4.31 -7.55 2.66
N LEU A 40 4.82 -8.24 3.67
CA LEU A 40 6.07 -7.83 4.34
C LEU A 40 7.25 -7.76 3.36
N PHE A 41 7.28 -8.70 2.41
CA PHE A 41 8.28 -8.74 1.35
C PHE A 41 8.15 -7.57 0.38
N GLN A 42 6.94 -7.24 -0.08
CA GLN A 42 6.73 -6.13 -1.00
C GLN A 42 6.90 -4.75 -0.36
N VAL A 43 6.60 -4.57 0.94
CA VAL A 43 6.89 -3.32 1.66
C VAL A 43 8.38 -3.08 1.78
N GLU A 44 9.14 -4.11 2.15
CA GLU A 44 10.59 -4.01 2.24
C GLU A 44 11.18 -3.80 0.84
N ILE A 45 10.69 -4.50 -0.19
CA ILE A 45 11.12 -4.26 -1.59
C ILE A 45 10.77 -2.86 -2.06
N HIS A 46 9.59 -2.32 -1.77
CA HIS A 46 9.22 -0.97 -2.21
C HIS A 46 10.11 0.08 -1.52
N ARG A 47 10.48 -0.14 -0.25
CA ARG A 47 11.45 0.68 0.48
C ARG A 47 12.86 0.58 -0.13
N GLN A 48 13.29 -0.62 -0.51
CA GLN A 48 14.64 -0.93 -1.05
C GLN A 48 14.79 -0.64 -2.55
N GLN A 49 13.72 -0.66 -3.34
CA GLN A 49 13.74 -0.28 -4.76
C GLN A 49 13.79 1.24 -4.94
N ARG A 50 13.25 2.01 -3.99
CA ARG A 50 13.28 3.49 -3.98
C ARG A 50 14.58 4.04 -3.40
N GLN A 51 15.10 3.45 -2.33
CA GLN A 51 16.45 3.76 -1.85
C GLN A 51 17.46 2.88 -2.60
N LYS A 52 18.18 3.41 -3.58
CA LYS A 52 19.26 2.74 -4.36
C LYS A 52 20.42 2.22 -3.49
N ARG A 53 20.17 1.31 -2.54
CA ARG A 53 21.16 0.66 -1.69
C ARG A 53 21.15 -0.83 -2.01
N PRO A 54 22.15 -1.35 -2.74
CA PRO A 54 22.34 -2.78 -2.85
C PRO A 54 22.90 -3.26 -1.51
N GLY A 55 22.05 -3.79 -0.65
CA GLY A 55 22.43 -4.21 0.68
C GLY A 55 21.63 -5.43 1.11
N ASN A 56 22.24 -6.61 0.94
CA ASN A 56 21.91 -7.89 1.56
C ASN A 56 20.42 -8.26 1.65
N TYR A 57 19.97 -9.18 0.80
CA TYR A 57 18.84 -10.06 1.14
C TYR A 57 19.19 -10.79 2.44
N PRO A 58 18.56 -10.49 3.60
CA PRO A 58 17.64 -11.45 4.26
C PRO A 58 16.72 -10.79 5.33
N LYS A 59 15.83 -11.54 6.03
CA LYS A 59 15.16 -11.25 7.35
C LYS A 59 13.62 -11.26 7.46
N ASN A 60 12.84 -11.79 6.52
CA ASN A 60 11.38 -11.96 6.72
C ASN A 60 10.90 -13.41 6.72
N ARG A 61 11.77 -14.38 6.38
CA ARG A 61 11.47 -15.82 6.44
C ARG A 61 11.03 -16.28 7.83
N LEU A 62 11.62 -15.73 8.89
CA LEU A 62 11.32 -16.12 10.27
C LEU A 62 9.97 -15.59 10.76
N VAL A 63 9.49 -14.43 10.28
CA VAL A 63 8.12 -13.97 10.56
C VAL A 63 7.09 -14.87 9.88
N ARG A 64 7.42 -15.39 8.69
CA ARG A 64 6.58 -16.38 8.03
C ARG A 64 6.51 -17.68 8.84
N ILE A 65 7.67 -18.22 9.23
CA ILE A 65 7.76 -19.43 10.07
C ILE A 65 6.96 -19.23 11.37
N PHE A 66 7.08 -18.05 12.00
CA PHE A 66 6.28 -17.70 13.17
C PHE A 66 4.77 -17.80 12.93
N LEU A 67 4.27 -17.20 11.85
CA LEU A 67 2.83 -17.23 11.54
C LEU A 67 2.34 -18.64 11.17
N GLU A 68 3.20 -19.45 10.55
CA GLU A 68 2.93 -20.87 10.26
C GLU A 68 2.88 -21.68 11.57
N GLU A 69 3.84 -21.51 12.48
CA GLU A 69 3.84 -22.14 13.81
C GLU A 69 2.63 -21.74 14.65
N VAL A 70 2.23 -20.47 14.62
CA VAL A 70 1.02 -19.96 15.29
C VAL A 70 -0.26 -20.60 14.72
N ARG A 71 -0.33 -20.79 13.39
CA ARG A 71 -1.46 -21.44 12.72
C ARG A 71 -1.54 -22.91 13.10
N ASP A 72 -0.41 -23.61 13.08
CA ASP A 72 -0.37 -25.05 13.31
C ASP A 72 -0.54 -25.38 14.80
N GLY A 73 -0.20 -24.45 15.70
CA GLY A 73 -0.40 -24.52 17.16
C GLY A 73 -1.60 -23.72 17.69
N SER A 74 -2.56 -23.32 16.85
CA SER A 74 -3.57 -22.30 17.19
C SER A 74 -4.63 -22.71 18.23
N LEU A 75 -4.59 -23.95 18.75
CA LEU A 75 -5.53 -24.41 19.77
C LEU A 75 -5.26 -23.69 21.10
N GLY A 76 -6.11 -22.72 21.44
CA GLY A 76 -6.08 -22.05 22.75
C GLY A 76 -5.26 -20.76 22.84
N LEU A 77 -5.08 -20.03 21.72
CA LEU A 77 -4.45 -18.70 21.78
C LEU A 77 -5.23 -17.74 22.71
N PRO A 78 -4.54 -16.94 23.53
CA PRO A 78 -5.21 -15.96 24.38
C PRO A 78 -5.87 -14.88 23.52
N ALA A 79 -6.96 -14.28 24.02
CA ALA A 79 -7.69 -13.22 23.31
C ALA A 79 -6.78 -12.05 22.87
N SER A 80 -5.76 -11.73 23.66
CA SER A 80 -4.76 -10.71 23.32
C SER A 80 -3.89 -11.09 22.11
N ALA A 81 -3.55 -12.37 21.94
CA ALA A 81 -2.86 -12.86 20.75
C ALA A 81 -3.78 -12.81 19.53
N VAL A 82 -5.03 -13.22 19.66
CA VAL A 82 -6.03 -13.17 18.58
C VAL A 82 -6.22 -11.72 18.10
N LEU A 83 -6.40 -10.77 19.02
CA LEU A 83 -6.53 -9.36 18.68
C LEU A 83 -5.30 -8.83 17.93
N SER A 84 -4.10 -9.13 18.43
CA SER A 84 -2.85 -8.70 17.79
C SER A 84 -2.69 -9.28 16.37
N LEU A 85 -3.05 -10.54 16.17
CA LEU A 85 -3.02 -11.19 14.85
C LEU A 85 -4.08 -10.61 13.91
N SER A 86 -5.27 -10.26 14.40
CA SER A 86 -6.31 -9.58 13.64
C SER A 86 -5.88 -8.19 13.16
N GLU A 87 -5.21 -7.41 14.02
CA GLU A 87 -4.65 -6.10 13.64
C GLU A 87 -3.53 -6.24 12.60
N LEU A 88 -2.67 -7.27 12.72
CA LEU A 88 -1.67 -7.58 11.71
C LEU A 88 -2.31 -7.93 10.37
N HIS A 89 -3.35 -8.77 10.40
CA HIS A 89 -4.09 -9.14 9.20
C HIS A 89 -4.68 -7.91 8.50
N LEU A 90 -5.33 -7.02 9.25
CA LEU A 90 -5.88 -5.78 8.73
C LEU A 90 -4.79 -4.89 8.10
N ALA A 91 -3.65 -4.74 8.79
CA ALA A 91 -2.54 -3.95 8.28
C ALA A 91 -1.98 -4.53 6.97
N PHE A 92 -1.81 -5.85 6.88
CA PHE A 92 -1.36 -6.51 5.65
C PHE A 92 -2.36 -6.31 4.50
N GLN A 93 -3.66 -6.44 4.73
CA GLN A 93 -4.66 -6.17 3.70
C GLN A 93 -4.53 -4.74 3.14
N LYS A 94 -4.41 -3.74 4.04
CA LYS A 94 -4.28 -2.33 3.63
C LYS A 94 -3.00 -2.07 2.83
N VAL A 95 -1.89 -2.70 3.24
CA VAL A 95 -0.63 -2.65 2.50
C VAL A 95 -0.81 -3.25 1.10
N GLN A 96 -1.54 -4.35 0.97
CA GLN A 96 -1.78 -4.99 -0.33
C GLN A 96 -2.51 -4.07 -1.27
N PHE A 97 -3.60 -3.50 -0.79
CA PHE A 97 -4.36 -2.53 -1.56
C PHE A 97 -3.50 -1.33 -1.98
N LEU A 98 -2.60 -0.86 -1.13
CA LEU A 98 -1.68 0.23 -1.49
C LEU A 98 -0.68 -0.17 -2.58
N LEU A 99 -0.13 -1.39 -2.51
CA LEU A 99 0.80 -1.92 -3.50
C LEU A 99 0.12 -2.21 -4.85
N GLU A 100 -1.11 -2.72 -4.82
CA GLU A 100 -1.95 -2.87 -6.01
C GLU A 100 -2.19 -1.52 -6.68
N ASP A 101 -2.50 -0.47 -5.91
CA ASP A 101 -2.67 0.89 -6.43
C ASP A 101 -1.38 1.44 -7.05
N LEU A 102 -0.23 1.19 -6.41
CA LEU A 102 1.08 1.61 -6.92
C LEU A 102 1.49 0.88 -8.20
N ALA A 103 1.04 -0.36 -8.39
CA ALA A 103 1.30 -1.15 -9.58
C ALA A 103 0.42 -0.77 -10.78
N ARG A 104 -0.58 0.10 -10.59
CA ARG A 104 -1.49 0.52 -11.65
C ARG A 104 -0.78 1.34 -12.71
N ASP A 105 -0.73 0.78 -13.91
CA ASP A 105 -0.14 1.44 -15.07
C ASP A 105 -0.92 2.67 -15.53
N ASP A 106 -2.22 2.74 -15.27
CA ASP A 106 -3.15 3.81 -15.65
C ASP A 106 -3.23 4.95 -14.63
N ALA A 107 -2.69 4.80 -13.43
CA ALA A 107 -2.80 5.77 -12.33
C ALA A 107 -1.47 6.41 -11.91
N ARG A 108 -0.41 6.29 -12.71
CA ARG A 108 0.95 6.72 -12.35
C ARG A 108 1.05 8.22 -12.05
N VAL A 109 0.37 9.06 -12.84
CA VAL A 109 0.29 10.52 -12.57
C VAL A 109 -0.37 10.76 -11.22
N TRP A 110 -1.51 10.12 -10.97
CA TRP A 110 -2.25 10.26 -9.70
C TRP A 110 -1.40 9.85 -8.50
N MET A 111 -0.68 8.73 -8.60
CA MET A 111 0.18 8.22 -7.54
C MET A 111 1.38 9.14 -7.27
N LEU A 112 1.98 9.73 -8.31
CA LEU A 112 3.02 10.74 -8.16
C LEU A 112 2.50 11.97 -7.39
N MET A 113 1.34 12.49 -7.79
CA MET A 113 0.73 13.66 -7.15
C MET A 113 0.29 13.38 -5.70
N ASN A 114 0.01 12.13 -5.37
CA ASN A 114 -0.34 11.68 -4.02
C ASN A 114 0.83 11.04 -3.25
N SER A 115 2.08 11.19 -3.72
CA SER A 115 3.26 10.53 -3.13
C SER A 115 3.43 10.79 -1.62
N SER A 116 3.12 12.00 -1.15
CA SER A 116 3.08 12.34 0.29
C SER A 116 2.04 11.54 1.07
N ARG A 117 0.82 11.44 0.53
CA ARG A 117 -0.26 10.64 1.12
C ARG A 117 0.11 9.16 1.17
N VAL A 118 0.69 8.62 0.09
CA VAL A 118 1.17 7.24 0.03
C VAL A 118 2.26 6.97 1.08
N ALA A 119 3.27 7.84 1.18
CA ALA A 119 4.32 7.71 2.18
C ALA A 119 3.77 7.75 3.62
N SER A 120 2.80 8.64 3.88
CA SER A 120 2.10 8.70 5.16
C SER A 120 1.32 7.41 5.46
N GLN A 121 0.61 6.86 4.47
CA GLN A 121 -0.14 5.61 4.63
C GLN A 121 0.80 4.43 4.96
N PHE A 122 1.94 4.28 4.26
CA PHE A 122 2.94 3.28 4.63
C PHE A 122 3.49 3.49 6.05
N ARG A 123 3.76 4.74 6.45
CA ARG A 123 4.22 5.06 7.81
C ARG A 123 3.21 4.61 8.87
N VAL A 124 1.93 4.91 8.67
CA VAL A 124 0.85 4.51 9.59
C VAL A 124 0.74 2.98 9.65
N LEU A 125 0.72 2.31 8.49
CA LEU A 125 0.61 0.85 8.42
C LEU A 125 1.81 0.15 9.04
N SER A 126 3.02 0.65 8.81
CA SER A 126 4.24 0.11 9.42
C SER A 126 4.24 0.25 10.93
N ARG A 127 3.76 1.38 11.46
CA ARG A 127 3.61 1.57 12.91
C ARG A 127 2.52 0.67 13.49
N ALA A 128 1.42 0.46 12.78
CA ALA A 128 0.37 -0.46 13.19
C ALA A 128 0.90 -1.89 13.28
N MET A 129 1.61 -2.37 12.24
CA MET A 129 2.27 -3.69 12.26
C MET A 129 3.28 -3.80 13.41
N GLY A 130 4.14 -2.79 13.59
CA GLY A 130 5.12 -2.78 14.68
C GLY A 130 4.46 -2.74 16.06
N THR A 131 3.26 -2.17 16.19
CA THR A 131 2.52 -2.16 17.45
C THR A 131 1.90 -3.51 17.74
N ALA A 132 1.24 -4.10 16.74
CA ALA A 132 0.60 -5.41 16.88
C ALA A 132 1.62 -6.54 17.13
N LEU A 133 2.82 -6.48 16.55
CA LEU A 133 3.89 -7.44 16.86
C LEU A 133 4.49 -7.26 18.26
N ASP A 134 4.53 -6.03 18.79
CA ASP A 134 5.14 -5.72 20.09
C ASP A 134 4.22 -6.10 21.26
N VAL A 135 2.90 -5.98 21.08
CA VAL A 135 1.90 -6.37 22.09
C VAL A 135 1.52 -7.85 22.02
N LEU A 136 2.01 -8.58 21.01
CA LEU A 136 1.76 -10.00 20.85
C LEU A 136 2.40 -10.78 22.02
N PRO A 137 1.66 -11.62 22.77
CA PRO A 137 2.20 -12.31 23.93
C PRO A 137 3.08 -13.50 23.51
N LEU A 138 4.28 -13.23 23.01
CA LEU A 138 5.22 -14.23 22.49
C LEU A 138 5.59 -15.32 23.51
N GLY A 139 5.51 -15.02 24.81
CA GLY A 139 5.71 -16.01 25.88
C GLY A 139 4.66 -17.13 25.89
N LEU A 140 3.46 -16.86 25.37
CA LEU A 140 2.32 -17.79 25.34
C LEU A 140 2.17 -18.51 23.99
N VAL A 141 2.96 -18.12 22.99
CA VAL A 141 2.96 -18.74 21.67
C VAL A 141 3.98 -19.87 21.63
N SER A 142 3.59 -21.04 21.15
CA SER A 142 4.52 -22.16 20.92
C SER A 142 5.30 -21.93 19.64
N ALA A 143 6.47 -21.30 19.77
CA ALA A 143 7.40 -20.99 18.68
C ALA A 143 8.84 -21.07 19.19
N ALA A 144 9.80 -21.33 18.30
CA ALA A 144 11.23 -21.36 18.65
C ALA A 144 11.71 -20.00 19.18
N VAL A 145 12.72 -19.99 20.07
CA VAL A 145 13.22 -18.76 20.71
C VAL A 145 13.74 -17.77 19.67
N GLU A 146 14.48 -18.27 18.69
CA GLU A 146 15.05 -17.50 17.59
C GLU A 146 13.97 -16.84 16.74
N VAL A 147 12.84 -17.53 16.55
CA VAL A 147 11.68 -17.02 15.82
C VAL A 147 11.02 -15.88 16.59
N LYS A 148 10.86 -16.01 17.92
CA LYS A 148 10.31 -14.96 18.78
C LYS A 148 11.20 -13.73 18.86
N GLU A 149 12.50 -13.91 19.02
CA GLU A 149 13.48 -12.80 18.98
C GLU A 149 13.42 -12.05 17.65
N HIS A 150 13.30 -12.80 16.55
CA HIS A 150 13.16 -12.22 15.23
C HIS A 150 11.88 -11.40 15.07
N VAL A 151 10.75 -11.87 15.60
CA VAL A 151 9.50 -11.10 15.64
C VAL A 151 9.68 -9.78 16.39
N GLN A 152 10.35 -9.78 17.54
CA GLN A 152 10.64 -8.56 18.30
C GLN A 152 11.55 -7.60 17.52
N LEU A 153 12.54 -8.11 16.80
CA LEU A 153 13.39 -7.29 15.92
C LEU A 153 12.57 -6.64 14.82
N VAL A 154 11.68 -7.38 14.16
CA VAL A 154 10.80 -6.84 13.12
C VAL A 154 9.84 -5.81 13.69
N ALA A 155 9.28 -6.03 14.89
CA ALA A 155 8.43 -5.04 15.56
C ALA A 155 9.17 -3.69 15.76
N ARG A 156 10.40 -3.74 16.26
CA ARG A 156 11.26 -2.57 16.46
C ARG A 156 11.61 -1.87 15.13
N GLN A 157 11.89 -2.65 14.09
CA GLN A 157 12.19 -2.12 12.76
C GLN A 157 10.96 -1.43 12.14
N ALA A 158 9.79 -2.07 12.21
CA ALA A 158 8.55 -1.54 11.66
C ALA A 158 8.14 -0.22 12.33
N ARG A 159 8.40 -0.06 13.64
CA ARG A 159 8.17 1.21 14.36
C ARG A 159 9.14 2.33 13.94
N LYS A 160 10.39 1.98 13.67
CA LYS A 160 11.46 2.92 13.26
C LYS A 160 11.48 3.20 11.76
N ALA A 161 10.70 2.46 10.97
CA ALA A 161 10.68 2.61 9.53
C ALA A 161 10.26 4.03 9.12
N GLY A 162 11.22 4.77 8.57
CA GLY A 162 10.97 6.04 7.90
C GLY A 162 10.46 5.78 6.50
N TYR A 163 9.19 6.13 6.27
CA TYR A 163 8.66 6.34 4.93
C TYR A 163 8.63 7.85 4.70
N GLU A 164 9.37 8.26 3.69
CA GLU A 164 9.52 9.64 3.25
C GLU A 164 9.27 9.68 1.76
N VAL A 165 8.86 10.85 1.27
CA VAL A 165 8.65 11.06 -0.15
C VAL A 165 10.02 11.07 -0.83
N ASP A 166 10.13 10.36 -1.94
CA ASP A 166 11.34 10.37 -2.75
C ASP A 166 11.60 11.79 -3.28
N PRO A 167 12.82 12.35 -3.11
CA PRO A 167 13.16 13.64 -3.69
C PRO A 167 12.88 13.72 -5.19
N ASP A 168 13.02 12.62 -5.93
CA ASP A 168 12.69 12.57 -7.36
C ASP A 168 11.19 12.77 -7.59
N ASP A 169 10.33 12.13 -6.79
CA ASP A 169 8.88 12.34 -6.85
C ASP A 169 8.52 13.80 -6.56
N ILE A 170 9.13 14.41 -5.54
CA ILE A 170 8.88 15.83 -5.21
C ILE A 170 9.23 16.72 -6.41
N ARG A 171 10.41 16.51 -7.01
CA ARG A 171 10.88 17.29 -8.15
C ARG A 171 9.97 17.14 -9.37
N VAL A 172 9.56 15.91 -9.67
CA VAL A 172 8.72 15.64 -10.84
C VAL A 172 7.27 16.10 -10.60
N ALA A 173 6.73 15.93 -9.40
CA ALA A 173 5.42 16.49 -9.04
C ALA A 173 5.43 18.03 -9.16
N SER A 174 6.50 18.69 -8.74
CA SER A 174 6.66 20.14 -8.98
C SER A 174 6.68 20.49 -10.46
N ALA A 175 7.32 19.68 -11.31
CA ALA A 175 7.30 19.89 -12.76
C ALA A 175 5.88 19.70 -13.35
N VAL A 176 5.10 18.73 -12.86
CA VAL A 176 3.68 18.57 -13.23
C VAL A 176 2.90 19.83 -12.87
N TRP A 177 3.04 20.35 -11.64
CA TRP A 177 2.39 21.58 -11.21
C TRP A 177 2.77 22.79 -12.08
N SER A 178 4.07 22.93 -12.41
CA SER A 178 4.52 24.00 -13.31
C SER A 178 3.85 23.91 -14.67
N VAL A 179 3.76 22.71 -15.26
CA VAL A 179 3.07 22.48 -16.55
C VAL A 179 1.60 22.86 -16.46
N LEU A 180 0.89 22.42 -15.42
CA LEU A 180 -0.53 22.75 -15.21
C LEU A 180 -0.75 24.26 -15.03
N SER A 181 0.10 24.92 -14.25
CA SER A 181 0.03 26.38 -14.05
C SER A 181 0.30 27.17 -15.33
N GLY A 182 1.12 26.62 -16.23
CA GLY A 182 1.34 27.17 -17.56
C GLY A 182 0.07 27.15 -18.40
N PHE A 183 -0.64 26.02 -18.42
CA PHE A 183 -1.92 25.90 -19.13
C PHE A 183 -2.96 26.89 -18.61
N GLU A 184 -3.08 27.05 -17.30
CA GLU A 184 -3.97 28.04 -16.67
C GLU A 184 -3.67 29.47 -17.16
N LYS A 185 -2.38 29.80 -17.26
CA LYS A 185 -1.89 31.10 -17.76
C LYS A 185 -1.83 31.20 -19.29
N ARG A 186 -2.30 30.19 -20.01
CA ARG A 186 -2.22 30.06 -21.48
C ARG A 186 -0.79 30.16 -22.02
N VAL A 187 0.20 29.77 -21.21
CA VAL A 187 1.62 29.70 -21.58
C VAL A 187 1.94 28.27 -21.99
N LEU A 188 2.63 28.11 -23.11
CA LEU A 188 3.09 26.80 -23.55
C LEU A 188 4.11 26.25 -22.54
N PRO A 189 3.88 25.06 -21.94
CA PRO A 189 4.84 24.49 -21.00
C PRO A 189 6.17 24.19 -21.69
N GLY A 190 7.26 24.34 -20.93
CA GLY A 190 8.59 24.00 -21.42
C GLY A 190 8.67 22.53 -21.84
N VAL A 191 9.08 22.28 -23.09
CA VAL A 191 9.21 20.91 -23.65
C VAL A 191 10.09 20.01 -22.76
N GLY A 192 11.11 20.59 -22.12
CA GLY A 192 11.99 19.87 -21.19
C GLY A 192 11.28 19.35 -19.93
N ASP A 193 10.38 20.13 -19.34
CA ASP A 193 9.65 19.73 -18.13
C ASP A 193 8.62 18.65 -18.46
N LEU A 194 7.89 18.81 -19.58
CA LEU A 194 6.96 17.79 -20.05
C LEU A 194 7.68 16.47 -20.37
N LYS A 195 8.83 16.53 -21.05
CA LYS A 195 9.65 15.35 -21.35
C LYS A 195 10.12 14.67 -20.07
N ARG A 196 10.61 15.43 -19.08
CA ARG A 196 11.04 14.90 -17.78
C ARG A 196 9.91 14.15 -17.07
N VAL A 197 8.70 14.72 -17.04
CA VAL A 197 7.51 14.10 -16.43
C VAL A 197 7.17 12.78 -17.14
N LEU A 198 7.08 12.80 -18.48
CA LEU A 198 6.70 11.62 -19.25
C LEU A 198 7.74 10.50 -19.14
N GLU A 199 9.03 10.84 -19.15
CA GLU A 199 10.12 9.87 -18.99
C GLU A 199 10.11 9.24 -17.59
N PHE A 200 9.97 10.06 -16.54
CA PHE A 200 9.90 9.59 -15.16
C PHE A 200 8.72 8.64 -14.93
N LEU A 201 7.55 8.98 -15.47
CA LEU A 201 6.36 8.15 -15.38
C LEU A 201 6.37 6.95 -16.34
N GLY A 202 7.36 6.83 -17.22
CA GLY A 202 7.46 5.76 -18.22
C GLY A 202 6.37 5.81 -19.30
N ILE A 203 5.84 7.01 -19.59
CA ILE A 203 4.80 7.26 -20.58
C ILE A 203 5.48 7.56 -21.92
N ARG A 204 5.69 6.52 -22.74
CA ARG A 204 6.39 6.61 -24.03
C ARG A 204 5.49 6.55 -25.26
N LYS A 205 4.19 6.31 -25.07
CA LYS A 205 3.21 6.12 -26.14
C LYS A 205 1.93 6.88 -25.82
N TRP A 206 1.25 7.41 -26.84
CA TRP A 206 -0.04 8.08 -26.69
C TRP A 206 -1.05 7.22 -25.92
N GLY A 207 -1.19 5.94 -26.26
CA GLY A 207 -2.14 5.05 -25.56
C GLY A 207 -1.84 4.85 -24.05
N LYS A 208 -0.61 5.09 -23.57
CA LYS A 208 -0.34 5.13 -22.12
C LYS A 208 -0.77 6.46 -21.50
N CYS A 209 -0.57 7.57 -22.22
CA CYS A 209 -1.03 8.89 -21.82
C CYS A 209 -2.56 8.93 -21.73
N GLU A 210 -3.24 8.43 -22.77
CA GLU A 210 -4.70 8.33 -22.82
C GLU A 210 -5.28 7.53 -21.64
N LYS A 211 -4.61 6.45 -21.22
CA LYS A 211 -5.00 5.70 -20.02
C LYS A 211 -4.90 6.54 -18.74
N GLN A 212 -3.86 7.38 -18.61
CA GLN A 212 -3.78 8.30 -17.47
C GLN A 212 -4.94 9.29 -17.47
N VAL A 213 -5.24 9.88 -18.63
CA VAL A 213 -6.34 10.86 -18.77
C VAL A 213 -7.67 10.21 -18.40
N LYS A 214 -7.99 9.05 -18.97
CA LYS A 214 -9.21 8.29 -18.65
C LYS A 214 -9.35 7.96 -17.16
N PHE A 215 -8.24 7.63 -16.51
CA PHE A 215 -8.23 7.39 -15.06
C PHE A 215 -8.54 8.68 -14.28
N LEU A 216 -7.86 9.78 -14.60
CA LEU A 216 -8.11 11.08 -13.94
C LEU A 216 -9.54 11.57 -14.15
N ASP A 217 -10.08 11.47 -15.37
CA ASP A 217 -11.47 11.80 -15.67
C ASP A 217 -12.45 10.98 -14.83
N SER A 218 -12.15 9.70 -14.63
CA SER A 218 -12.98 8.82 -13.78
C SER A 218 -12.95 9.23 -12.31
N GLU A 219 -11.80 9.65 -11.77
CA GLU A 219 -11.71 10.14 -10.39
C GLU A 219 -12.42 11.49 -10.22
N ILE A 220 -12.31 12.41 -11.19
CA ILE A 220 -13.05 13.69 -11.19
C ILE A 220 -14.56 13.43 -11.20
N GLY A 221 -15.05 12.53 -12.06
CA GLY A 221 -16.46 12.16 -12.11
C GLY A 221 -16.99 11.59 -10.79
N LEU A 222 -16.17 10.79 -10.09
CA LEU A 222 -16.52 10.23 -8.78
C LEU A 222 -16.52 11.27 -7.66
N GLU A 223 -15.61 12.24 -7.70
CA GLU A 223 -15.56 13.34 -6.72
C GLU A 223 -16.83 14.19 -6.80
N ASN A 224 -17.24 14.60 -8.01
CA ASN A 224 -18.46 15.37 -8.22
C ASN A 224 -19.73 14.66 -7.71
N LEU A 225 -19.86 13.35 -7.95
CA LEU A 225 -20.97 12.53 -7.41
C LEU A 225 -20.99 12.45 -5.88
N SER A 226 -19.82 12.59 -5.24
CA SER A 226 -19.72 12.57 -3.78
C SER A 226 -20.09 13.90 -3.15
N GLU A 227 -19.88 15.01 -3.85
CA GLU A 227 -20.26 16.37 -3.43
C GLU A 227 -21.78 16.58 -3.58
N GLU A 228 -22.38 16.13 -4.68
CA GLU A 228 -23.83 16.21 -4.89
C GLU A 228 -24.62 15.45 -3.79
N LYS A 229 -24.09 14.32 -3.30
CA LYS A 229 -24.68 13.59 -2.16
C LYS A 229 -24.58 14.30 -0.83
N ARG A 230 -23.63 15.23 -0.66
CA ARG A 230 -23.46 16.03 0.57
C ARG A 230 -24.33 17.28 0.58
N GLU A 231 -24.69 17.81 -0.59
CA GLU A 231 -25.59 18.97 -0.70
C GLU A 231 -27.08 18.62 -0.53
N VAL A 232 -27.43 17.33 -0.66
CA VAL A 232 -28.81 16.83 -0.55
C VAL A 232 -29.11 16.27 0.86
N ALA A 233 -28.14 16.25 1.77
CA ALA A 233 -28.26 15.76 3.16
C ALA A 233 -28.19 16.92 4.17
#